data_AF-A0AAD7E5U7-F1
#
_entry.id   AF-A0AAD7E5U7-F1
#
_cell.length_a   1.000
_cell.length_b   1.000
_cell.length_c   1.000
_cell.angle_alpha   90.00
_cell.angle_beta   90.00
_cell.angle_gamma   90.00
#
_symmetry.space_group_name_H-M   'P 1'
#
loop_
_entity.id
_entity.type
_entity.pdbx_description
1 polymer ?
#
loop_
_entity_poly.entity_id
_entity_poly.type
_entity_poly.pdbx_seq_one_letter_code
_entity_poly.pdbx_strand_id
1 'polypeptide(L)'
;MRSSKVNALAIAVSSSASSLVMGGPISYGICQTSCNTVAGACHAAAGVAFEFSVFDAAAAPDVVLKCNEALGICSKTCAGMELFAPTP
;
A
#
# COMPACT_ATOMS: atom_id res chain seq x y z
N MET A 1 -29.14 5.76 3.30
CA MET A 1 -28.47 6.93 2.68
C MET A 1 -28.22 8.02 3.73
N ARG A 2 -27.10 8.00 4.49
CA ARG A 2 -26.46 9.22 5.08
C ARG A 2 -25.13 8.92 5.82
N SER A 3 -24.87 7.68 6.26
CA SER A 3 -23.75 7.43 7.19
C SER A 3 -22.43 6.93 6.58
N SER A 4 -22.39 6.40 5.35
CA SER A 4 -21.10 5.95 4.75
C SER A 4 -20.25 7.08 4.14
N LYS A 5 -20.83 8.27 3.90
CA LYS A 5 -20.10 9.36 3.22
C LYS A 5 -19.18 10.16 4.15
N VAL A 6 -19.35 10.03 5.47
CA VAL A 6 -18.54 10.76 6.45
C VAL A 6 -17.18 10.13 6.72
N ASN A 7 -16.94 8.87 6.30
CA ASN A 7 -15.66 8.20 6.53
C ASN A 7 -14.74 8.14 5.29
N ALA A 8 -15.29 8.40 4.09
CA ALA A 8 -14.50 8.48 2.86
C ALA A 8 -13.66 9.77 2.77
N LEU A 9 -13.99 10.76 3.62
CA LEU A 9 -13.35 12.07 3.68
C LEU A 9 -12.47 12.23 4.93
N ALA A 10 -11.94 11.13 5.48
CA ALA A 10 -11.04 11.19 6.64
C ALA A 10 -9.67 10.53 6.42
N ILE A 11 -9.47 9.82 5.31
CA ILE A 11 -8.15 9.28 4.94
C ILE A 11 -7.48 10.20 3.92
N ALA A 12 -7.49 11.48 4.24
CA ALA A 12 -6.72 12.52 3.55
C ALA A 12 -5.85 13.20 4.61
N VAL A 13 -4.86 12.46 5.12
CA VAL A 13 -3.78 12.86 6.06
C VAL A 13 -3.17 11.52 6.50
N SER A 14 -1.87 11.22 6.49
CA SER A 14 -0.64 11.92 6.14
C SER A 14 0.43 10.84 6.12
N SER A 15 1.49 11.02 5.33
CA SER A 15 2.89 10.83 5.76
C SER A 15 3.82 11.13 4.60
N SER A 16 4.01 12.42 4.32
CA SER A 16 5.30 12.88 3.80
C SER A 16 6.31 12.82 4.96
N ALA A 17 6.73 11.62 5.33
CA ALA A 17 7.93 11.46 6.14
C ALA A 17 9.09 11.76 5.20
N SER A 18 9.76 12.88 5.43
CA SER A 18 11.04 13.16 4.79
C SER A 18 12.00 12.03 5.18
N SER A 19 12.18 11.06 4.30
CA SER A 19 13.23 10.05 4.46
C SER A 19 14.55 10.80 4.42
N LEU A 20 15.24 10.88 5.56
CA LEU A 20 16.70 10.90 5.56
C LEU A 20 17.08 9.78 4.59
N VAL A 21 17.84 10.09 3.53
CA VAL A 21 18.20 9.15 2.46
C VAL A 21 19.14 8.07 3.01
N MET A 22 18.59 7.21 3.84
CA MET A 22 19.19 5.97 4.29
C MET A 22 18.80 4.95 3.22
N GLY A 23 19.55 4.91 2.13
CA GLY A 23 19.48 3.81 1.18
C GLY A 23 19.90 2.49 1.86
N GLY A 24 19.58 1.37 1.24
CA GLY A 24 20.02 0.03 1.62
C GLY A 24 18.89 -0.99 1.77
N PRO A 25 19.25 -2.26 1.98
CA PRO A 25 18.28 -3.36 2.10
C PRO A 25 17.36 -3.24 3.32
N ILE A 26 17.85 -2.65 4.41
CA ILE A 26 17.08 -2.50 5.64
C ILE A 26 15.96 -1.48 5.47
N SER A 27 16.26 -0.31 4.90
CA SER A 27 15.25 0.71 4.61
C SER A 27 14.22 0.19 3.60
N TYR A 28 14.67 -0.48 2.54
CA TYR A 28 13.78 -1.18 1.61
C TYR A 28 12.81 -2.15 2.31
N GLY A 29 13.30 -2.94 3.26
CA GLY A 29 12.47 -3.85 4.05
C GLY A 29 11.41 -3.13 4.90
N ILE A 30 11.77 -1.98 5.49
CA ILE A 30 10.84 -1.15 6.27
C ILE A 30 9.76 -0.56 5.36
N CYS A 31 10.14 -0.01 4.20
CA CYS A 31 9.18 0.53 3.23
C CYS A 31 8.27 -0.56 2.65
N GLN A 32 8.81 -1.74 2.36
CA GLN A 32 7.99 -2.88 1.96
C GLN A 32 6.98 -3.28 3.03
N THR A 33 7.37 -3.27 4.30
CA THR A 33 6.47 -3.60 5.41
C THR A 33 5.33 -2.61 5.52
N SER A 34 5.60 -1.31 5.33
CA SER A 34 4.57 -0.28 5.36
C SER A 34 3.63 -0.35 4.15
N CYS A 35 4.15 -0.59 2.94
CA CYS A 35 3.31 -0.80 1.75
C CYS A 35 2.34 -1.98 1.93
N ASN A 36 2.82 -3.10 2.48
CA ASN A 36 1.98 -4.27 2.76
C ASN A 36 0.96 -3.99 3.87
N THR A 37 1.31 -3.21 4.88
CA THR A 37 0.38 -2.80 5.94
C THR A 37 -0.77 -1.94 5.38
N VAL A 38 -0.47 -1.02 4.46
CA VAL A 38 -1.49 -0.18 3.80
C VAL A 38 -2.37 -1.01 2.87
N ALA A 39 -1.80 -1.95 2.10
CA ALA A 39 -2.58 -2.91 1.31
C ALA A 39 -3.50 -3.76 2.22
N GLY A 40 -2.96 -4.18 3.37
CA GLY A 40 -3.63 -4.69 4.56
C GLY A 40 -4.94 -3.97 4.85
N ALA A 41 -4.82 -2.69 5.17
CA ALA A 41 -5.94 -1.82 5.52
C ALA A 41 -6.90 -1.58 4.34
N CYS A 42 -6.39 -1.49 3.10
CA CYS A 42 -7.19 -1.29 1.90
C CYS A 42 -8.14 -2.47 1.64
N HIS A 43 -7.61 -3.70 1.72
CA HIS A 43 -8.42 -4.92 1.63
C HIS A 43 -9.43 -5.02 2.79
N ALA A 44 -9.01 -4.71 4.02
CA ALA A 44 -9.91 -4.70 5.17
C ALA A 44 -11.06 -3.67 5.02
N ALA A 45 -10.76 -2.47 4.49
CA ALA A 45 -11.77 -1.45 4.20
C ALA A 45 -12.72 -1.87 3.07
N ALA A 46 -12.24 -2.68 2.12
CA ALA A 46 -13.06 -3.32 1.09
C ALA A 46 -13.88 -4.51 1.62
N GLY A 47 -13.74 -4.88 2.89
CA GLY A 47 -14.47 -5.99 3.50
C GLY A 47 -13.99 -7.37 3.05
N VAL A 48 -12.81 -7.46 2.42
CA VAL A 48 -12.18 -8.73 2.03
C VAL A 48 -11.09 -9.07 3.04
N ALA A 49 -11.21 -10.23 3.69
CA ALA A 49 -10.12 -10.78 4.49
C ALA A 49 -8.97 -11.21 3.55
N PHE A 50 -7.72 -11.08 4.00
CA PHE A 50 -6.52 -11.54 3.26
C PHE A 50 -6.51 -13.06 2.96
N GLU A 51 -7.46 -13.81 3.52
CA GLU A 51 -7.63 -15.25 3.31
C GLU A 51 -8.49 -15.60 2.07
N PHE A 52 -8.85 -14.65 1.20
CA PHE A 52 -9.53 -14.99 -0.04
C PHE A 52 -8.55 -15.41 -1.14
N SER A 53 -8.21 -16.71 -1.09
CA SER A 53 -7.45 -17.40 -2.12
C SER A 53 -8.32 -17.58 -3.38
N VAL A 54 -7.78 -17.12 -4.52
CA VAL A 54 -8.23 -17.39 -5.90
C VAL A 54 -9.61 -16.84 -6.27
N PHE A 55 -9.70 -15.52 -6.43
CA PHE A 55 -10.58 -15.01 -7.49
C PHE A 55 -9.88 -15.28 -8.83
N ASP A 56 -10.60 -15.82 -9.81
CA ASP A 56 -10.20 -15.64 -11.21
C ASP A 56 -9.92 -14.14 -11.41
N ALA A 57 -8.79 -13.77 -12.03
CA ALA A 57 -8.41 -12.36 -12.11
C ALA A 57 -9.50 -11.50 -12.78
N ALA A 58 -10.37 -12.09 -13.61
CA ALA A 58 -11.52 -11.41 -14.20
C ALA A 58 -12.72 -11.24 -13.24
N ALA A 59 -12.78 -12.02 -12.17
CA ALA A 59 -13.83 -11.96 -11.13
C ALA A 59 -13.39 -11.20 -9.87
N ALA A 60 -12.15 -10.70 -9.82
CA ALA A 60 -11.66 -9.92 -8.69
C ALA A 60 -12.44 -8.59 -8.58
N PRO A 61 -12.85 -8.18 -7.36
CA PRO A 61 -13.48 -6.87 -7.16
C PRO A 61 -12.53 -5.75 -7.61
N ASP A 62 -13.05 -4.75 -8.32
CA ASP A 62 -12.26 -3.61 -8.82
C ASP A 62 -11.44 -2.93 -7.69
N VAL A 63 -12.02 -2.84 -6.48
CA VAL A 63 -11.35 -2.30 -5.29
C VAL A 63 -10.11 -3.11 -4.90
N VAL A 64 -10.13 -4.44 -5.03
CA VAL A 64 -8.97 -5.32 -4.74
C VAL A 64 -7.89 -5.13 -5.79
N LEU A 65 -8.27 -5.00 -7.06
CA LEU A 65 -7.33 -4.72 -8.13
C LEU A 65 -6.63 -3.38 -7.91
N LYS A 66 -7.38 -2.35 -7.48
CA LYS A 66 -6.84 -1.02 -7.14
C LYS A 66 -5.94 -1.03 -5.90
N CYS A 67 -6.29 -1.78 -4.85
CA CYS A 67 -5.41 -1.96 -3.68
C CYS A 67 -4.08 -2.60 -4.08
N ASN A 68 -4.09 -3.62 -4.93
CA ASN A 68 -2.88 -4.29 -5.41
C ASN A 68 -2.07 -3.45 -6.40
N GLU A 69 -2.73 -2.66 -7.26
CA GLU A 69 -2.07 -1.69 -8.13
C GLU A 69 -1.31 -0.64 -7.30
N ALA A 70 -1.94 -0.11 -6.25
CA ALA A 70 -1.32 0.83 -5.32
C ALA A 70 -0.13 0.20 -4.58
N LEU A 71 -0.26 -1.06 -4.14
CA LEU A 71 0.84 -1.83 -3.55
C LEU A 71 2.03 -1.92 -4.51
N GLY A 72 1.79 -2.29 -5.77
CA GLY A 72 2.84 -2.39 -6.78
C GLY A 72 3.56 -1.07 -7.06
N ILE A 73 2.83 0.05 -7.08
CA ILE A 73 3.42 1.39 -7.21
C ILE A 73 4.29 1.72 -5.99
N CYS A 74 3.78 1.46 -4.78
CA CYS A 74 4.50 1.67 -3.52
C CYS A 74 5.83 0.90 -3.50
N SER A 75 5.78 -0.41 -3.80
CA SER A 75 6.96 -1.28 -3.86
C SER A 75 7.99 -0.83 -4.90
N LYS A 76 7.56 -0.38 -6.08
CA LYS A 76 8.49 0.16 -7.10
C LYS A 76 9.18 1.43 -6.63
N THR A 77 8.47 2.30 -5.94
CA THR A 77 9.07 3.51 -5.34
C THR A 77 10.06 3.14 -4.24
N CYS A 78 9.72 2.21 -3.33
CA CYS A 78 10.66 1.72 -2.30
C CYS A 78 11.95 1.17 -2.94
N ALA A 79 11.83 0.35 -3.98
CA ALA A 79 12.99 -0.20 -4.67
C ALA A 79 13.86 0.90 -5.30
N GLY A 80 13.25 1.89 -5.96
CA GLY A 80 13.97 3.01 -6.58
C GLY A 80 14.69 3.91 -5.57
N MET A 81 14.04 4.19 -4.43
CA MET A 81 14.54 5.16 -3.45
C MET A 81 15.45 4.56 -2.40
N GLU A 82 15.32 3.28 -2.10
CA GLU A 82 16.03 2.65 -0.99
C GLU A 82 16.94 1.52 -1.45
N LEU A 83 16.52 0.67 -2.40
CA LEU A 83 17.38 -0.45 -2.82
C LEU A 83 18.45 -0.03 -3.83
N PHE A 84 18.10 0.85 -4.77
CA PHE A 84 18.99 1.28 -5.85
C PHE A 84 19.65 2.65 -5.62
N ALA A 85 19.22 3.39 -4.59
CA ALA A 85 19.87 4.64 -4.23
C ALA A 85 21.27 4.36 -3.66
N PRO A 86 22.29 5.18 -4.00
CA PRO A 86 23.60 5.08 -3.38
C PRO A 86 23.49 5.19 -1.87
N THR A 87 24.08 4.23 -1.16
CA THR A 87 24.30 4.35 0.28
C THR A 87 25.47 5.31 0.51
N PRO A 88 25.36 6.29 1.43
CA PRO A 88 26.48 7.15 1.79
C PRO A 88 27.62 6.35 2.43
#